data_AF-A0AAW1U4X0-F1
#
_entry.id   AF-A0AAW1U4X0-F1
#
_cell.length_a   1.000
_cell.length_b   1.000
_cell.length_c   1.000
_cell.angle_alpha   90.00
_cell.angle_beta   90.00
_cell.angle_gamma   90.00
#
_symmetry.space_group_name_H-M   'P 1'
#
loop_
_entity.id
_entity.type
_entity.pdbx_description
1 polymer ?
#
loop_
_entity_poly.entity_id
_entity_poly.type
_entity_poly.pdbx_seq_one_letter_code
_entity_poly.pdbx_strand_id
1 'polypeptide(L)'
;MAPAYKVTYFPITALGEPIRFLLSYGGFEFEDCRIGPENWPQLKPSMPFGQLPTLEHNGKIVNQSIAICKYLAKQVKLVGNDDWEDLEIDAIALTINDLRLSIGKYHYESDEQVKERIKGTLFSETLPYYLERLDKIAKDNNGYLAAGRLTWADLYFIALLDYMNQMAKTDIIVDHPNLLAVKNNVLSLPAIKTWIEKRPESTY
;
A
#
# COMPACT_ATOMS: atom_id res chain seq x y z
N MET A 1 18.54 -6.60 -22.03
CA MET A 1 17.39 -7.54 -21.87
C MET A 1 16.27 -6.76 -21.22
N ALA A 2 15.00 -7.04 -21.55
CA ALA A 2 13.89 -6.39 -20.84
C ALA A 2 13.94 -6.78 -19.35
N PRO A 3 13.54 -5.89 -18.42
CA PRO A 3 13.50 -6.22 -17.00
C PRO A 3 12.62 -7.45 -16.76
N ALA A 4 13.00 -8.30 -15.80
CA ALA A 4 12.21 -9.49 -15.46
C ALA A 4 10.82 -9.14 -14.92
N TYR A 5 10.68 -7.95 -14.32
CA TYR A 5 9.46 -7.42 -13.74
C TYR A 5 8.88 -6.27 -14.55
N LYS A 6 7.57 -6.26 -14.74
CA LYS A 6 6.81 -5.12 -15.25
C LYS A 6 5.60 -4.88 -14.37
N VAL A 7 5.46 -3.66 -13.86
CA VAL A 7 4.30 -3.21 -13.10
C VAL A 7 3.43 -2.38 -14.01
N THR A 8 2.15 -2.74 -14.17
CA THR A 8 1.19 -1.92 -14.91
C THR A 8 0.17 -1.34 -13.94
N TYR A 9 0.11 -0.01 -13.87
CA TYR A 9 -0.84 0.71 -13.01
C TYR A 9 -1.18 2.09 -13.57
N PHE A 10 -2.10 2.80 -12.93
CA PHE A 10 -2.38 4.20 -13.25
C PHE A 10 -1.17 5.11 -12.91
N PRO A 11 -1.09 6.33 -13.48
CA PRO A 11 -0.02 7.30 -13.19
C PRO A 11 -0.16 7.95 -11.81
N ILE A 12 -0.46 7.15 -10.79
CA ILE A 12 -0.58 7.54 -9.38
C ILE A 12 0.15 6.53 -8.48
N THR A 13 0.35 6.87 -7.22
CA THR A 13 0.89 5.96 -6.19
C THR A 13 -0.12 4.85 -5.88
N ALA A 14 -1.11 5.15 -5.03
CA ALA A 14 -2.24 4.29 -4.63
C ALA A 14 -1.88 2.79 -4.51
N LEU A 15 -2.69 1.89 -5.07
CA LEU A 15 -2.51 0.44 -4.89
C LEU A 15 -1.28 -0.14 -5.62
N GLY A 16 -0.67 0.63 -6.54
CA GLY A 16 0.54 0.22 -7.23
C GLY A 16 1.82 0.51 -6.43
N GLU A 17 1.78 1.50 -5.55
CA GLU A 17 2.97 1.96 -4.82
C GLU A 17 3.59 0.90 -3.90
N PRO A 18 2.82 0.09 -3.15
CA PRO A 18 3.40 -1.01 -2.36
C PRO A 18 4.25 -1.99 -3.19
N ILE A 19 3.84 -2.25 -4.42
CA ILE A 19 4.56 -3.14 -5.35
C ILE A 19 5.88 -2.48 -5.76
N ARG A 20 5.84 -1.19 -6.09
CA ARG A 20 7.04 -0.41 -6.45
C ARG A 20 8.02 -0.32 -5.27
N PHE A 21 7.52 -0.08 -4.05
CA PHE A 21 8.32 -0.10 -2.82
C PHE A 21 9.04 -1.43 -2.62
N LEU A 22 8.34 -2.56 -2.75
CA LEU A 22 8.95 -3.88 -2.56
C LEU A 22 9.99 -4.21 -3.64
N LEU A 23 9.72 -3.87 -4.91
CA LEU A 23 10.70 -4.05 -5.99
C LEU A 23 11.95 -3.18 -5.76
N SER A 24 11.75 -1.91 -5.40
CA SER A 24 12.85 -0.99 -5.09
C SER A 24 13.65 -1.43 -3.86
N TYR A 25 12.99 -1.86 -2.78
CA TYR A 25 13.65 -2.41 -1.60
C TYR A 25 14.54 -3.62 -1.94
N GLY A 26 14.06 -4.50 -2.80
CA GLY A 26 14.82 -5.65 -3.30
C GLY A 26 15.95 -5.31 -4.28
N GLY A 27 16.06 -4.06 -4.72
CA GLY A 27 17.00 -3.65 -5.77
C GLY A 27 16.67 -4.25 -7.13
N PHE A 28 15.42 -4.65 -7.37
CA PHE A 28 15.01 -5.24 -8.64
C PHE A 28 14.78 -4.14 -9.69
N GLU A 29 15.35 -4.32 -10.88
CA GLU A 29 14.97 -3.53 -12.05
C GLU A 29 13.57 -3.94 -12.51
N PHE A 30 12.72 -2.96 -12.82
CA PHE A 30 11.38 -3.19 -13.34
C PHE A 30 10.94 -2.10 -14.32
N GLU A 31 10.09 -2.48 -15.27
CA GLU A 31 9.35 -1.53 -16.10
C GLU A 31 8.15 -0.99 -15.32
N ASP A 32 8.10 0.33 -15.08
CA ASP A 32 6.96 1.02 -14.46
C ASP A 32 6.00 1.55 -15.54
N CYS A 33 5.11 0.68 -16.03
CA CYS A 33 4.16 0.98 -17.08
C CYS A 33 2.96 1.74 -16.52
N ARG A 34 2.89 3.05 -16.78
CA ARG A 34 1.84 3.95 -16.29
C ARG A 34 0.79 4.21 -17.37
N ILE A 35 -0.44 3.76 -17.13
CA ILE A 35 -1.54 3.84 -18.09
C ILE A 35 -2.46 4.99 -17.73
N GLY A 36 -2.49 6.03 -18.56
CA GLY A 36 -3.42 7.16 -18.40
C GLY A 36 -4.89 6.76 -18.60
N PRO A 37 -5.83 7.53 -18.04
CA PRO A 37 -7.27 7.24 -18.13
C PRO A 37 -7.79 7.14 -19.57
N GLU A 38 -7.17 7.85 -20.52
CA GLU A 38 -7.50 7.83 -21.95
C GLU A 38 -7.16 6.50 -22.65
N ASN A 39 -6.14 5.80 -22.14
CA ASN A 39 -5.64 4.53 -22.68
C ASN A 39 -6.21 3.31 -21.93
N TRP A 40 -6.82 3.54 -20.76
CA TRP A 40 -7.34 2.47 -19.93
C TRP A 40 -8.51 1.69 -20.57
N PRO A 41 -9.51 2.32 -21.21
CA PRO A 41 -10.62 1.58 -21.83
C PRO A 41 -10.19 0.53 -22.85
N GLN A 42 -9.14 0.81 -23.63
CA GLN A 42 -8.59 -0.09 -24.64
C GLN A 42 -7.81 -1.24 -24.01
N LEU A 43 -7.07 -0.97 -22.92
CA LEU A 43 -6.26 -1.98 -22.25
C LEU A 43 -7.08 -2.88 -21.32
N LYS A 44 -8.17 -2.36 -20.72
CA LYS A 44 -8.98 -3.06 -19.72
C LYS A 44 -9.40 -4.49 -20.11
N PRO A 45 -9.88 -4.78 -21.33
CA PRO A 45 -10.26 -6.14 -21.73
C PRO A 45 -9.10 -7.14 -21.75
N SER A 46 -7.85 -6.67 -21.84
CA SER A 46 -6.65 -7.53 -21.83
C SER A 46 -6.15 -7.85 -20.42
N MET A 47 -6.65 -7.17 -19.38
CA MET A 47 -6.25 -7.42 -18.00
C MET A 47 -7.05 -8.60 -17.42
N PRO A 48 -6.45 -9.49 -16.59
CA PRO A 48 -7.09 -10.72 -16.12
C PRO A 48 -8.50 -10.55 -15.53
N PHE A 49 -8.72 -9.43 -14.81
CA PHE A 49 -10.01 -9.08 -14.21
C PHE A 49 -10.48 -7.67 -14.60
N GLY A 50 -9.94 -7.10 -15.69
CA GLY A 50 -10.26 -5.73 -16.08
C GLY A 50 -9.92 -4.69 -14.99
N GLN A 51 -8.85 -4.93 -14.24
CA GLN A 51 -8.40 -4.13 -13.10
C GLN A 51 -6.87 -4.02 -13.09
N LEU A 52 -6.37 -2.97 -12.43
CA LEU A 52 -4.97 -2.74 -12.12
C LEU A 52 -4.83 -2.60 -10.58
N PRO A 53 -3.64 -2.84 -9.98
CA PRO A 53 -2.37 -3.16 -10.64
C PRO A 53 -2.27 -4.60 -11.13
N THR A 54 -1.38 -4.79 -12.10
CA THR A 54 -0.85 -6.09 -12.49
C THR A 54 0.67 -6.12 -12.36
N LEU A 55 1.20 -7.31 -12.07
CA LEU A 55 2.62 -7.62 -12.17
C LEU A 55 2.80 -8.66 -13.26
N GLU A 56 3.70 -8.38 -14.20
CA GLU A 56 4.23 -9.38 -15.11
C GLU A 56 5.62 -9.80 -14.64
N HIS A 57 5.85 -11.11 -14.51
CA HIS A 57 7.16 -11.68 -14.21
C HIS A 57 7.42 -12.87 -15.13
N ASN A 58 8.46 -12.78 -15.96
CA ASN A 58 8.81 -13.80 -16.97
C ASN A 58 7.62 -14.17 -17.89
N GLY A 59 6.89 -13.15 -18.38
CA GLY A 59 5.75 -13.32 -19.29
C GLY A 59 4.45 -13.79 -18.62
N LYS A 60 4.44 -14.02 -17.30
CA LYS A 60 3.24 -14.39 -16.54
C LYS A 60 2.65 -13.17 -15.87
N ILE A 61 1.39 -12.87 -16.17
CA ILE A 61 0.67 -11.71 -15.62
C ILE A 61 -0.23 -12.17 -14.46
N VAL A 62 -0.16 -11.45 -13.34
CA VAL A 62 -1.04 -11.63 -12.18
C VAL A 62 -1.62 -10.28 -11.73
N ASN A 63 -2.78 -10.32 -11.07
CA ASN A 63 -3.44 -9.15 -10.45
C ASN A 63 -3.55 -9.32 -8.92
N GLN A 64 -4.20 -8.35 -8.27
CA GLN A 64 -4.36 -8.22 -6.80
C GLN A 64 -3.11 -7.70 -6.10
N SER A 65 -3.13 -6.42 -5.71
CA SER A 65 -1.97 -5.74 -5.12
C SER A 65 -1.41 -6.44 -3.89
N ILE A 66 -2.26 -6.93 -2.98
CA ILE A 66 -1.83 -7.61 -1.75
C ILE A 66 -1.16 -8.95 -2.07
N ALA A 67 -1.73 -9.75 -2.99
CA ALA A 67 -1.15 -11.02 -3.39
C ALA A 67 0.21 -10.82 -4.07
N ILE A 68 0.33 -9.79 -4.91
CA ILE A 68 1.59 -9.38 -5.54
C ILE A 68 2.61 -8.96 -4.47
N CYS A 69 2.20 -8.14 -3.49
CA CYS A 69 3.08 -7.72 -2.40
C CYS A 69 3.59 -8.91 -1.59
N LYS A 70 2.72 -9.86 -1.23
CA LYS A 70 3.12 -11.08 -0.52
C LYS A 70 4.10 -11.94 -1.32
N TYR A 71 3.89 -12.04 -2.64
CA TYR A 71 4.83 -12.74 -3.52
C TYR A 71 6.22 -12.06 -3.53
N LEU A 72 6.26 -10.73 -3.69
CA LEU A 72 7.50 -9.96 -3.71
C LEU A 72 8.18 -9.94 -2.35
N ALA A 73 7.43 -9.88 -1.26
CA ALA A 73 7.92 -9.97 0.11
C ALA A 73 8.78 -11.23 0.32
N LYS A 74 8.37 -12.37 -0.25
CA LYS A 74 9.16 -13.61 -0.23
C LYS A 74 10.48 -13.47 -1.01
N GLN A 75 10.47 -12.76 -2.13
CA GLN A 75 11.68 -12.54 -2.94
C GLN A 75 12.69 -11.64 -2.21
N VAL A 76 12.20 -10.67 -1.44
CA VAL A 76 13.04 -9.70 -0.70
C VAL A 76 13.22 -10.04 0.78
N LYS A 77 12.74 -11.21 1.23
CA LYS A 77 12.86 -11.71 2.61
C LYS A 77 12.25 -10.78 3.67
N LEU A 78 11.11 -10.15 3.36
CA LEU A 78 10.32 -9.34 4.30
C LEU A 78 9.09 -10.10 4.84
N VAL A 79 9.19 -11.42 4.90
CA VAL A 79 8.19 -12.36 5.43
C VAL A 79 8.58 -12.83 6.85
N GLY A 80 7.70 -13.60 7.49
CA GLY A 80 7.95 -14.22 8.78
C GLY A 80 9.03 -15.30 8.73
N ASN A 81 9.52 -15.70 9.90
CA ASN A 81 10.43 -16.83 10.09
C ASN A 81 9.68 -18.17 10.14
N ASP A 82 8.39 -18.13 10.44
CA ASP A 82 7.50 -19.28 10.48
C ASP A 82 6.08 -18.90 9.99
N ASP A 83 5.23 -19.92 9.89
CA ASP A 83 3.86 -19.76 9.40
C ASP A 83 3.01 -18.84 10.29
N TRP A 84 3.35 -18.71 11.59
CA TRP A 84 2.62 -17.87 12.53
C TRP A 84 2.97 -16.40 12.36
N GLU A 85 4.26 -16.07 12.25
CA GLU A 85 4.68 -14.70 11.92
C GLU A 85 4.13 -14.27 10.54
N ASP A 86 4.12 -15.18 9.55
CA ASP A 86 3.50 -14.89 8.25
C ASP A 86 1.99 -14.58 8.39
N LEU A 87 1.28 -15.33 9.23
CA LEU A 87 -0.13 -15.08 9.54
C LEU A 87 -0.35 -13.72 10.20
N GLU A 88 0.49 -13.35 11.16
CA GLU A 88 0.41 -12.06 11.85
C GLU A 88 0.65 -10.89 10.87
N ILE A 89 1.65 -11.00 10.00
CA ILE A 89 1.94 -9.98 8.98
C ILE A 89 0.77 -9.85 8.00
N ASP A 90 0.23 -10.98 7.51
CA ASP A 90 -0.93 -11.01 6.62
C ASP A 90 -2.15 -10.34 7.27
N ALA A 91 -2.44 -10.67 8.52
CA ALA A 91 -3.59 -10.15 9.25
C ALA A 91 -3.52 -8.62 9.38
N ILE A 92 -2.33 -8.07 9.66
CA ILE A 92 -2.15 -6.63 9.76
C ILE A 92 -2.29 -5.95 8.39
N ALA A 93 -1.70 -6.50 7.33
CA ALA A 93 -1.84 -5.95 5.99
C ALA A 93 -3.31 -5.96 5.50
N LEU A 94 -4.08 -7.01 5.81
CA LEU A 94 -5.50 -7.08 5.51
C LEU A 94 -6.32 -6.08 6.35
N THR A 95 -5.98 -5.90 7.62
CA THR A 95 -6.60 -4.87 8.50
C THR A 95 -6.36 -3.45 7.96
N ILE A 96 -5.15 -3.16 7.46
CA ILE A 96 -4.84 -1.89 6.79
C ILE A 96 -5.68 -1.72 5.52
N ASN A 97 -5.87 -2.79 4.75
CA ASN A 97 -6.74 -2.74 3.58
C ASN A 97 -8.21 -2.48 3.96
N ASP A 98 -8.70 -3.00 5.08
CA ASP A 98 -10.06 -2.72 5.58
C ASP A 98 -10.23 -1.26 6.00
N LEU A 99 -9.21 -0.69 6.66
CA LEU A 99 -9.15 0.76 6.94
C LEU A 99 -9.18 1.57 5.63
N ARG A 100 -8.32 1.23 4.67
CA ARG A 100 -8.27 1.88 3.34
C ARG A 100 -9.62 1.78 2.62
N LEU A 101 -10.29 0.62 2.68
CA LEU A 101 -11.62 0.44 2.08
C LEU A 101 -12.67 1.33 2.76
N SER A 102 -12.61 1.47 4.08
CA SER A 102 -13.52 2.35 4.83
C SER A 102 -13.33 3.83 4.46
N ILE A 103 -12.08 4.29 4.35
CA ILE A 103 -11.75 5.64 3.85
C ILE A 103 -12.21 5.80 2.40
N GLY A 104 -11.99 4.79 1.56
CA GLY A 104 -12.39 4.78 0.15
C GLY A 104 -13.91 4.88 -0.03
N LYS A 105 -14.71 4.20 0.81
CA LYS A 105 -16.18 4.30 0.80
C LYS A 105 -16.64 5.75 0.98
N TYR A 106 -16.02 6.50 1.89
CA TYR A 106 -16.30 7.92 2.04
C TYR A 106 -15.88 8.72 0.81
N HIS A 107 -14.66 8.52 0.34
CA HIS A 107 -14.09 9.35 -0.73
C HIS A 107 -14.86 9.21 -2.06
N TYR A 108 -15.16 7.96 -2.45
CA TYR A 108 -15.79 7.62 -3.73
C TYR A 108 -17.33 7.64 -3.70
N GLU A 109 -17.96 7.93 -2.56
CA GLU A 109 -19.42 8.12 -2.52
C GLU A 109 -19.81 9.38 -3.30
N SER A 110 -20.82 9.21 -4.16
CA SER A 110 -21.35 10.25 -5.06
C SER A 110 -22.62 10.89 -4.53
N ASP A 111 -23.39 10.19 -3.70
CA ASP A 111 -24.57 10.76 -3.04
C ASP A 111 -24.13 11.56 -1.81
N GLU A 112 -24.32 12.87 -1.86
CA GLU A 112 -23.89 13.79 -0.79
C GLU A 112 -24.54 13.49 0.57
N GLN A 113 -25.78 13.01 0.62
CA GLN A 113 -26.46 12.67 1.88
C GLN A 113 -25.90 11.37 2.48
N VAL A 114 -25.56 10.39 1.64
CA VAL A 114 -24.85 9.18 2.08
C VAL A 114 -23.44 9.54 2.52
N LYS A 115 -22.74 10.39 1.76
CA LYS A 115 -21.36 10.81 2.03
C LYS A 115 -21.22 11.51 3.37
N GLU A 116 -22.09 12.46 3.70
CA GLU A 116 -22.06 13.14 4.99
C GLU A 116 -22.39 12.20 6.16
N ARG A 117 -23.24 11.18 5.95
CA ARG A 117 -23.48 10.14 6.98
C ARG A 117 -22.24 9.27 7.21
N ILE A 118 -21.60 8.78 6.14
CA ILE A 118 -20.38 7.96 6.24
C ILE A 118 -19.25 8.78 6.88
N LYS A 119 -19.13 10.06 6.54
CA LYS A 119 -18.12 10.97 7.09
C LYS A 119 -18.17 11.01 8.62
N GLY A 120 -19.36 11.17 9.21
CA GLY A 120 -19.53 11.17 10.67
C GLY A 120 -18.89 9.93 11.30
N THR A 121 -19.38 8.74 10.95
CA THR A 121 -18.87 7.45 11.46
C THR A 121 -17.40 7.21 11.13
N LEU A 122 -16.91 7.63 9.96
CA LEU A 122 -15.52 7.46 9.58
C LEU A 122 -14.60 8.22 10.53
N PHE A 123 -14.85 9.52 10.74
CA PHE A 123 -13.93 10.37 11.49
C PHE A 123 -14.11 10.27 13.01
N SER A 124 -15.32 10.01 13.51
CA SER A 124 -15.57 9.94 14.96
C SER A 124 -15.34 8.55 15.56
N GLU A 125 -15.43 7.49 14.75
CA GLU A 125 -15.37 6.11 15.26
C GLU A 125 -14.32 5.27 14.53
N THR A 126 -14.42 5.17 13.21
CA THR A 126 -13.61 4.21 12.43
C THR A 126 -12.13 4.57 12.45
N LEU A 127 -11.75 5.80 12.09
CA LEU A 127 -10.35 6.22 12.10
C LEU A 127 -9.73 6.07 13.50
N PRO A 128 -10.30 6.62 14.58
CA PRO A 128 -9.76 6.40 15.93
C PRO A 128 -9.62 4.92 16.28
N TYR A 129 -10.65 4.11 16.02
CA TYR A 129 -10.65 2.67 16.35
C TYR A 129 -9.46 1.93 15.73
N TYR A 130 -9.21 2.13 14.44
CA TYR A 130 -8.13 1.45 13.73
C TYR A 130 -6.78 2.02 14.12
N LEU A 131 -6.63 3.34 14.14
CA LEU A 131 -5.33 4.00 14.32
C LEU A 131 -4.80 3.85 15.74
N GLU A 132 -5.65 3.91 16.77
CA GLU A 132 -5.23 3.63 18.16
C GLU A 132 -4.69 2.20 18.31
N ARG A 133 -5.32 1.23 17.65
CA ARG A 133 -4.91 -0.19 17.69
C ARG A 133 -3.63 -0.42 16.90
N LEU A 134 -3.53 0.14 15.70
CA LEU A 134 -2.32 0.05 14.89
C LEU A 134 -1.14 0.76 15.57
N ASP A 135 -1.37 1.90 16.23
CA ASP A 135 -0.33 2.60 17.00
C ASP A 135 0.12 1.78 18.22
N LYS A 136 -0.82 1.13 18.93
CA LYS A 136 -0.46 0.18 19.99
C LYS A 136 0.35 -1.01 19.47
N ILE A 137 -0.04 -1.59 18.33
CA ILE A 137 0.69 -2.68 17.70
C ILE A 137 2.11 -2.22 17.34
N ALA A 138 2.24 -1.03 16.76
CA ALA A 138 3.52 -0.42 16.43
C ALA A 138 4.41 -0.23 17.67
N LYS A 139 3.82 0.23 18.78
CA LYS A 139 4.51 0.35 20.07
C LYS A 139 5.03 -1.00 20.56
N ASP A 140 4.16 -2.01 20.58
CA ASP A 140 4.48 -3.35 21.08
C ASP A 140 5.50 -4.08 20.19
N ASN A 141 5.62 -3.68 18.92
CA ASN A 141 6.57 -4.19 17.93
C ASN A 141 7.72 -3.21 17.64
N ASN A 142 8.06 -2.32 18.57
CA ASN A 142 9.25 -1.47 18.51
C ASN A 142 9.33 -0.57 17.26
N GLY A 143 8.20 -0.02 16.83
CA GLY A 143 8.09 0.84 15.65
C GLY A 143 7.90 0.08 14.33
N TYR A 144 7.36 -1.13 14.38
CA TYR A 144 7.02 -1.96 13.22
C TYR A 144 5.61 -2.53 13.37
N LEU A 145 5.00 -2.99 12.29
CA LEU A 145 3.60 -3.44 12.32
C LEU A 145 3.42 -4.93 12.65
N ALA A 146 4.49 -5.72 12.61
CA ALA A 146 4.47 -7.14 12.97
C ALA A 146 5.89 -7.64 13.31
N ALA A 147 5.96 -8.77 14.01
CA ALA A 147 7.20 -9.54 14.26
C ALA A 147 8.38 -8.75 14.86
N GLY A 148 8.12 -7.60 15.49
CA GLY A 148 9.11 -6.71 16.12
C GLY A 148 10.19 -6.15 15.19
N ARG A 149 10.00 -6.21 13.87
CA ARG A 149 11.02 -5.85 12.86
C ARG A 149 10.38 -5.45 11.54
N LEU A 150 11.20 -4.94 10.61
CA LEU A 150 10.74 -4.60 9.26
C LEU A 150 10.16 -5.82 8.53
N THR A 151 8.92 -5.69 8.06
CA THR A 151 8.19 -6.67 7.25
C THR A 151 7.52 -5.98 6.06
N TRP A 152 6.89 -6.76 5.18
CA TRP A 152 6.19 -6.17 4.04
C TRP A 152 4.93 -5.39 4.43
N ALA A 153 4.36 -5.61 5.63
CA ALA A 153 3.23 -4.83 6.14
C ALA A 153 3.61 -3.36 6.37
N ASP A 154 4.85 -3.08 6.80
CA ASP A 154 5.36 -1.72 6.99
C ASP A 154 5.45 -0.98 5.65
N LEU A 155 6.07 -1.61 4.65
CA LEU A 155 6.18 -1.05 3.31
C LEU A 155 4.79 -0.86 2.69
N TYR A 156 3.88 -1.82 2.88
CA TYR A 156 2.51 -1.75 2.38
C TYR A 156 1.73 -0.58 2.98
N PHE A 157 1.78 -0.42 4.31
CA PHE A 157 1.11 0.68 5.01
C PHE A 157 1.62 2.04 4.55
N ILE A 158 2.94 2.23 4.57
CA ILE A 158 3.55 3.53 4.27
C ILE A 158 3.43 3.91 2.80
N ALA A 159 3.51 2.94 1.88
CA ALA A 159 3.26 3.21 0.46
C ALA A 159 1.80 3.61 0.16
N LEU A 160 0.84 3.22 1.01
CA LEU A 160 -0.58 3.61 0.89
C LEU A 160 -0.94 4.86 1.67
N LEU A 161 -0.06 5.35 2.55
CA LEU A 161 -0.40 6.40 3.51
C LEU A 161 -0.79 7.70 2.81
N ASP A 162 -0.02 8.13 1.81
CA ASP A 162 -0.33 9.37 1.07
C ASP A 162 -1.72 9.25 0.39
N TYR A 163 -2.01 8.10 -0.22
CA TYR A 163 -3.33 7.82 -0.82
C TYR A 163 -4.47 7.85 0.20
N MET A 164 -4.29 7.25 1.38
CA MET A 164 -5.28 7.29 2.45
C MET A 164 -5.47 8.71 3.00
N ASN A 165 -4.39 9.46 3.19
CA ASN A 165 -4.43 10.85 3.65
C ASN A 165 -5.16 11.76 2.66
N GLN A 166 -4.92 11.57 1.36
CA GLN A 166 -5.62 12.32 0.30
C GLN A 166 -7.12 12.00 0.28
N MET A 167 -7.48 10.72 0.40
CA MET A 167 -8.90 10.34 0.46
C MET A 167 -9.60 10.87 1.72
N ALA A 168 -8.91 10.85 2.86
CA ALA A 168 -9.39 11.36 4.15
C ALA A 168 -9.28 12.89 4.28
N LYS A 169 -8.55 13.57 3.38
CA LYS A 169 -8.27 15.01 3.42
C LYS A 169 -7.58 15.48 4.71
N THR A 170 -6.81 14.61 5.35
CA THR A 170 -6.05 14.90 6.57
C THR A 170 -4.87 13.93 6.70
N ASP A 171 -3.85 14.30 7.48
CA ASP A 171 -2.82 13.34 7.88
C ASP A 171 -3.37 12.45 9.00
N ILE A 172 -3.74 11.22 8.66
CA ILE A 172 -4.45 10.34 9.59
C ILE A 172 -3.55 9.87 10.74
N ILE A 173 -2.23 9.90 10.59
CA ILE A 173 -1.31 9.39 11.63
C ILE A 173 -0.62 10.49 12.47
N VAL A 174 -0.97 11.76 12.28
CA VAL A 174 -0.24 12.89 12.90
C VAL A 174 -0.16 12.81 14.43
N ASP A 175 -1.20 12.29 15.08
CA ASP A 175 -1.27 12.15 16.55
C ASP A 175 -0.86 10.74 17.05
N HIS A 176 -0.31 9.89 16.17
CA HIS A 176 0.00 8.49 16.45
C HIS A 176 1.54 8.29 16.42
N PRO A 177 2.25 8.52 17.53
CA PRO A 177 3.72 8.60 17.53
C PRO A 177 4.42 7.30 17.14
N ASN A 178 3.82 6.13 17.38
CA ASN A 178 4.41 4.85 17.01
C ASN A 178 4.18 4.56 15.52
N LEU A 179 3.05 4.98 14.95
CA LEU A 179 2.86 4.96 13.49
C LEU A 179 3.79 5.95 12.76
N LEU A 180 4.07 7.11 13.38
CA LEU A 180 5.11 8.01 12.88
C LEU A 180 6.50 7.34 12.92
N ALA A 181 6.79 6.53 13.94
CA ALA A 181 8.02 5.73 13.97
C ALA A 181 8.07 4.70 12.84
N VAL A 182 6.97 3.98 12.55
CA VAL A 182 6.85 3.07 11.39
C VAL A 182 7.15 3.82 10.09
N LYS A 183 6.53 4.99 9.90
CA LYS A 183 6.78 5.85 8.72
C LYS A 183 8.25 6.22 8.60
N ASN A 184 8.86 6.68 9.67
CA ASN A 184 10.27 7.07 9.67
C ASN A 184 11.19 5.88 9.38
N ASN A 185 10.91 4.72 9.98
CA ASN A 185 11.67 3.49 9.75
C ASN A 185 11.67 3.11 8.26
N VAL A 186 10.51 3.12 7.60
CA VAL A 186 10.40 2.80 6.17
C VAL A 186 11.05 3.88 5.28
N LEU A 187 10.77 5.16 5.54
CA LEU A 187 11.28 6.26 4.71
C LEU A 187 12.80 6.49 4.88
N SER A 188 13.39 5.99 5.96
CA SER A 188 14.84 6.03 6.17
C SER A 188 15.61 4.98 5.38
N LEU A 189 14.93 3.97 4.82
CA LEU A 189 15.56 2.92 4.04
C LEU A 189 16.17 3.52 2.76
N PRO A 190 17.49 3.35 2.49
CA PRO A 190 18.14 3.98 1.35
C PRO A 190 17.45 3.69 0.01
N ALA A 191 17.03 2.45 -0.21
CA ALA A 191 16.35 2.02 -1.43
C ALA A 191 14.97 2.70 -1.61
N ILE A 192 14.22 2.89 -0.52
CA ILE A 192 12.92 3.58 -0.56
C ILE A 192 13.11 5.07 -0.78
N LYS A 193 14.09 5.68 -0.11
CA LYS A 193 14.44 7.09 -0.31
C LYS A 193 14.81 7.36 -1.78
N THR A 194 15.69 6.55 -2.36
CA THR A 194 16.08 6.64 -3.78
C THR A 194 14.88 6.46 -4.71
N TRP A 195 13.96 5.54 -4.40
CA TRP A 195 12.74 5.38 -5.19
C TRP A 195 11.85 6.64 -5.13
N ILE A 196 11.63 7.19 -3.95
CA ILE A 196 10.81 8.40 -3.76
C ILE A 196 11.41 9.61 -4.48
N GLU A 197 12.74 9.76 -4.46
CA GLU A 197 13.44 10.82 -5.19
C GLU A 197 13.32 10.68 -6.71
N LYS A 198 13.20 9.45 -7.22
CA LYS A 198 13.13 9.15 -8.67
C LYS A 198 11.70 9.08 -9.22
N ARG A 199 10.73 8.66 -8.42
CA ARG A 199 9.36 8.43 -8.89
C ARG A 199 8.74 9.74 -9.38
N PRO A 200 7.88 9.71 -10.42
CA PRO A 200 7.10 10.88 -10.81
C PRO A 200 6.29 11.42 -9.63
N GLU A 201 6.17 12.75 -9.53
CA GLU A 201 5.25 13.38 -8.60
C GLU A 201 3.82 12.89 -8.86
N SER A 202 3.09 12.65 -7.78
CA SER A 202 1.71 12.19 -7.83
C SER A 202 0.85 13.10 -6.96
N THR A 203 -0.39 13.30 -7.38
CA THR A 203 -1.43 13.96 -6.58
C THR A 203 -1.95 13.07 -5.45
N TYR A 204 -1.47 11.82 -5.37
CA TYR A 204 -1.81 10.84 -4.35
C TYR A 204 -0.61 10.37 -3.56
#